data_AF-A0A0F8CWZ9-F1
#
_entry.id   AF-A0A0F8CWZ9-F1
#
_cell.length_a   1.000
_cell.length_b   1.000
_cell.length_c   1.000
_cell.angle_alpha   90.00
_cell.angle_beta   90.00
_cell.angle_gamma   90.00
#
_symmetry.space_group_name_H-M   'P 1'
#
loop_
_entity.id
_entity.type
_entity.pdbx_description
1 polymer ?
#
loop_
_entity_poly.entity_id
_entity_poly.type
_entity_poly.pdbx_seq_one_letter_code
_entity_poly.pdbx_strand_id
1 'polypeptide(L)' 'MNRFEYCYLTTGRSYEDVYTLKFSNSQPISLSGKLLPDVLDQLGKDGWEMVGFDSLEGGHFIFFKRELRDTDEGYIGAKG' A
#
# COMPACT_ATOMS: atom_id res chain seq x y z
N MET A 1 -15.40 6.84 14.01
CA MET A 1 -13.92 6.87 14.03
C MET A 1 -13.46 6.31 12.71
N ASN A 2 -12.91 7.14 11.81
CA ASN A 2 -12.40 6.62 10.52
C ASN A 2 -11.21 5.71 10.83
N ARG A 3 -11.33 4.43 10.48
CA ARG A 3 -10.21 3.49 10.55
C ARG A 3 -9.38 3.71 9.29
N PHE A 4 -8.09 3.96 9.44
CA PHE A 4 -7.17 4.10 8.31
C PHE A 4 -6.26 2.89 8.29
N GLU A 5 -6.04 2.36 7.10
CA GLU A 5 -4.97 1.41 6.84
C GLU A 5 -3.77 2.16 6.25
N TYR A 6 -2.57 1.76 6.67
CA TYR A 6 -1.33 2.36 6.20
C TYR A 6 -0.49 1.31 5.50
N CYS A 7 0.16 1.72 4.41
CA CYS A 7 1.19 0.92 3.76
C CYS A 7 2.35 1.81 3.35
N TYR A 8 3.52 1.22 3.18
CA TYR A 8 4.67 1.92 2.63
C TYR A 8 5.38 1.07 1.59
N LEU A 9 5.84 1.74 0.55
CA LEU A 9 6.71 1.19 -0.47
C LEU A 9 8.14 1.59 -0.14
N THR A 10 9.07 0.63 -0.16
CA THR A 10 10.50 0.91 -0.04
C THR A 10 11.27 0.41 -1.24
N THR A 11 12.24 1.19 -1.71
CA THR A 11 13.18 0.80 -2.76
C THR A 11 14.49 0.35 -2.12
N GLY A 12 15.08 -0.75 -2.62
CA GLY A 12 16.44 -1.14 -2.24
C GLY A 12 17.51 -0.13 -2.68
N ARG A 13 18.76 -0.37 -2.25
CA ARG A 13 19.94 0.46 -2.61
C ARG A 13 20.25 0.52 -4.11
N SER A 14 19.65 -0.36 -4.91
CA SER A 14 19.81 -0.40 -6.36
C SER A 14 18.45 -0.11 -6.99
N TYR A 15 18.39 0.88 -7.88
CA TYR A 15 17.18 1.22 -8.66
C TYR A 15 16.60 0.02 -9.44
N GLU A 16 17.40 -1.02 -9.64
CA GLU A 16 17.04 -2.27 -10.33
C GLU A 16 16.52 -3.37 -9.38
N ASP A 17 16.69 -3.23 -8.06
CA ASP A 17 16.59 -4.36 -7.15
C ASP A 17 15.52 -4.11 -6.07
N VAL A 18 14.33 -4.65 -6.38
CA VAL A 18 13.25 -5.01 -5.45
C VAL A 18 12.54 -3.82 -4.78
N TYR A 19 11.34 -3.52 -5.27
CA TYR A 19 10.34 -2.76 -4.51
C TYR A 19 9.73 -3.69 -3.46
N THR A 20 9.69 -3.27 -2.20
CA THR A 20 8.97 -4.00 -1.15
C THR A 20 7.80 -3.17 -0.67
N LEU A 21 6.59 -3.72 -0.77
CA LEU A 21 5.38 -3.11 -0.23
C LEU A 21 5.08 -3.73 1.13
N LYS A 22 5.01 -2.94 2.19
CA LYS A 22 4.64 -3.42 3.52
C LYS A 22 3.34 -2.77 3.96
N PHE A 23 2.40 -3.59 4.40
CA PHE A 23 1.16 -3.14 5.02
C PHE A 23 1.30 -3.22 6.53
N SER A 24 0.66 -2.31 7.27
CA SER A 24 0.70 -2.34 8.74
C SER A 24 0.22 -3.65 9.35
N ASN A 25 -0.64 -4.40 8.64
CA ASN A 25 -1.26 -5.64 9.13
C ASN A 25 -0.91 -6.88 8.30
N SER A 26 0.03 -6.80 7.35
CA SER A 26 0.31 -7.93 6.45
C SER A 26 1.79 -8.12 6.19
N GLN A 27 2.12 -9.32 5.69
CA GLN A 27 3.49 -9.65 5.34
C GLN A 27 4.00 -8.73 4.22
N PRO A 28 5.31 -8.40 4.22
CA PRO A 28 5.93 -7.66 3.12
C PRO A 28 5.74 -8.41 1.80
N ILE A 29 5.28 -7.69 0.78
CA ILE A 29 5.16 -8.20 -0.59
C ILE A 29 6.35 -7.68 -1.39
N SER A 30 7.18 -8.61 -1.87
CA SER A 30 8.25 -8.30 -2.82
C SER A 30 7.66 -8.12 -4.22
N LEU A 31 7.81 -6.92 -4.77
CA LEU A 31 7.34 -6.53 -6.10
C LEU A 31 8.51 -6.55 -7.10
N SER A 32 9.29 -7.64 -7.09
CA SER A 32 10.42 -7.83 -8.00
C SER A 32 9.93 -7.83 -9.46
N GLY A 33 10.56 -7.03 -10.32
CA GLY A 33 10.23 -6.94 -11.75
C GLY A 33 9.00 -6.07 -12.08
N LYS A 34 8.38 -5.40 -11.10
CA LYS A 34 7.33 -4.40 -11.34
C LYS A 34 7.95 -3.01 -11.41
N LEU A 35 7.52 -2.20 -12.38
CA LEU A 35 7.90 -0.79 -12.44
C LEU A 35 7.17 -0.01 -11.34
N LEU A 36 7.86 0.92 -10.69
CA LEU A 36 7.27 1.85 -9.72
C LEU A 36 5.94 2.48 -10.20
N PRO A 37 5.83 3.03 -11.43
CA PRO A 37 4.58 3.61 -11.92
C PRO A 37 3.40 2.61 -11.93
N ASP A 38 3.62 1.34 -12.31
CA ASP A 38 2.56 0.32 -12.26
C ASP A 38 2.08 0.05 -10.83
N VAL A 39 2.99 0.08 -9.86
CA VAL A 39 2.65 -0.11 -8.45
C VAL A 39 1.85 1.09 -7.93
N LEU A 40 2.27 2.32 -8.27
CA LEU A 40 1.56 3.54 -7.90
C LEU A 40 0.17 3.63 -8.53
N ASP A 41 0.04 3.28 -9.81
CA ASP A 41 -1.24 3.22 -10.51
C ASP A 41 -2.19 2.20 -9.88
N GLN A 42 -1.68 1.01 -9.55
CA GLN A 42 -2.46 -0.02 -8.87
C GLN A 42 -2.92 0.42 -7.47
N LEU A 43 -2.04 1.08 -6.70
CA LEU A 43 -2.37 1.62 -5.38
C LEU A 43 -3.46 2.70 -5.48
N GLY A 44 -3.36 3.60 -6.44
CA GLY A 44 -4.38 4.63 -6.68
C GLY A 44 -5.74 4.02 -7.04
N LYS A 45 -5.76 2.99 -7.89
CA LYS A 45 -6.99 2.23 -8.23
C LYS A 45 -7.62 1.52 -7.04
N ASP A 46 -6.80 1.05 -6.11
CA ASP A 46 -7.22 0.33 -4.89
C ASP A 46 -7.62 1.30 -3.75
N GLY A 47 -7.60 2.61 -4.02
CA GLY A 47 -8.05 3.66 -3.12
C GLY A 47 -6.99 4.13 -2.11
N TRP A 48 -5.72 3.82 -2.37
CA TRP A 48 -4.61 4.32 -1.56
C TRP A 48 -4.25 5.75 -1.96
N GLU A 49 -4.13 6.60 -0.95
CA GLU A 49 -3.70 7.98 -1.07
C GLU A 49 -2.26 8.11 -0.59
N MET A 50 -1.39 8.70 -1.41
CA MET A 50 -0.03 9.05 -1.01
C MET A 50 -0.07 10.16 0.05
N VAL A 51 0.56 9.91 1.20
CA VAL A 51 0.60 10.87 2.32
C VAL A 51 1.97 11.48 2.54
N GLY A 52 3.01 10.82 2.06
CA GLY A 52 4.37 11.28 2.28
C GLY A 52 5.38 10.47 1.48
N PHE A 53 6.55 11.08 1.35
CA PHE A 53 7.73 10.48 0.76
C PHE A 53 8.91 10.86 1.65
N ASP A 54 9.76 9.89 1.94
CA ASP A 54 10.99 10.06 2.70
C ASP A 54 12.13 9.35 1.97
N SER A 55 13.31 9.95 2.00
CA SER A 55 14.50 9.40 1.36
C SER A 55 15.62 9.36 2.38
N LEU A 56 15.93 8.15 2.84
CA LEU A 56 17.02 7.89 3.78
C LEU A 56 18.24 7.38 3.01
N GLU A 57 19.44 7.53 3.61
CA GLU A 57 20.69 6.96 3.09
C GLU A 57 20.62 5.42 3.06
N GLY A 58 19.97 4.88 2.02
CA GLY A 58 19.70 3.44 1.89
C GLY A 58 18.45 3.08 1.10
N GLY A 59 17.56 4.04 0.79
CA GLY A 59 16.37 3.77 -0.02
C GLY A 59 15.33 4.89 0.04
N HIS A 60 14.38 4.85 -0.90
CA HIS A 60 13.20 5.71 -0.89
C HIS A 60 12.05 5.01 -0.18
N PHE A 61 11.31 5.75 0.62
CA PHE A 61 10.09 5.32 1.31
C PHE A 61 8.93 6.17 0.83
N ILE A 62 7.87 5.52 0.38
CA ILE A 62 6.63 6.19 -0.01
C ILE A 62 5.54 5.68 0.90
N PHE A 63 4.89 6.59 1.61
CA PHE A 63 3.83 6.28 2.57
C PHE A 63 2.47 6.52 1.92
N PHE A 64 1.57 5.57 2.14
CA PHE A 64 0.19 5.64 1.69
C PHE A 64 -0.75 5.38 2.86
N LYS A 65 -1.94 5.99 2.79
CA LYS A 65 -3.08 5.68 3.64
C LYS A 65 -4.24 5.26 2.77
N ARG A 66 -5.14 4.46 3.32
CA ARG A 66 -6.45 4.18 2.74
C ARG A 66 -7.49 4.27 3.83
N GLU A 67 -8.62 4.92 3.55
CA GLU A 67 -9.77 4.86 4.46
C GLU A 67 -10.35 3.45 4.41
N LEU A 68 -10.30 2.75 5.55
CA LEU A 68 -11.14 1.58 5.77
C LEU A 68 -12.56 2.13 5.95
N ARG A 69 -13.27 2.22 4.83
CA ARG A 69 -14.72 2.35 4.89
C ARG A 69 -15.20 1.14 5.69
N ASP A 70 -15.93 1.41 6.76
CA ASP A 70 -16.64 0.40 7.53
C ASP A 70 -17.78 -0.12 6.63
N THR A 71 -17.41 -0.84 5.57
CA THR A 71 -18.32 -1.62 4.75
C THR A 71 -18.25 -3.06 5.27
N ASP A 72 -18.52 -3.21 6.56
CA ASP A 72 -19.02 -4.46 7.13
C ASP A 72 -20.19 -4.16 8.09
N GLU A 73 -21.07 -3.23 7.68
CA GLU A 73 -22.48 -3.39 8.02
C GLU A 73 -23.05 -4.54 7.16
N GLY A 74 -22.93 -5.76 7.69
CA GLY A 74 -23.98 -6.76 7.59
C GLY A 74 -24.14 -7.52 6.26
N TYR A 75 -23.48 -8.67 6.15
CA TYR A 75 -24.14 -9.85 5.59
C TYR A 75 -25.29 -10.29 6.53
N ILE A 76 -26.39 -9.53 6.56
CA ILE A 76 -27.66 -9.97 7.14
C ILE A 76 -28.59 -10.47 6.03
N GLY A 77 -28.73 -11.80 5.97
CA GLY A 77 -29.96 -12.46 5.50
C GLY A 77 -30.16 -12.54 3.99
N ALA A 78 -29.53 -13.52 3.34
CA ALA A 78 -30.18 -14.17 2.22
C ALA A 78 -31.43 -14.90 2.74
N LYS A 79 -32.60 -14.24 2.66
CA LYS A 79 -33.89 -14.92 2.67
C LYS A 79 -34.15 -15.45 1.27
N GLY A 80 -34.38 -16.75 1.15
CA GLY A 80 -34.84 -17.45 -0.05
C GLY A 80 -35.15 -18.89 0.32
#